data_AF-A0A0C2J5X5-F1
#
_entry.id   AF-A0A0C2J5X5-F1
#
_cell.length_a   1.000
_cell.length_b   1.000
_cell.length_c   1.000
_cell.angle_alpha   90.00
_cell.angle_beta   90.00
_cell.angle_gamma   90.00
#
_symmetry.space_group_name_H-M   'P 1'
#
loop_
_entity.id
_entity.type
_entity.pdbx_description
1 polymer ?
#
loop_
_entity_poly.entity_id
_entity_poly.type
_entity_poly.pdbx_seq_one_letter_code
_entity_poly.pdbx_strand_id
1 'polypeptide(L)'
;MGGEPAKPSRIVSRANLMEILTELDQHEMIEESGQDLIIDFADVLVREVVKSACETAVIRKSSELTSKDISFVLEKYYKVYVAGNDYGNLVKNSNFSAHKERMAFVRRARRK
;
A
#
# COMPACT_ATOMS: atom_id res chain seq x y z
N MET A 1 26.45 -30.28 -8.82
CA MET A 1 26.39 -29.48 -7.58
C MET A 1 25.22 -28.51 -7.74
N GLY A 2 24.08 -28.81 -7.12
CA GLY A 2 22.92 -27.92 -7.15
C GLY A 2 23.15 -26.78 -6.16
N GLY A 3 23.24 -25.55 -6.66
CA GLY A 3 23.24 -24.37 -5.80
C GLY A 3 21.90 -24.30 -5.08
N GLU A 4 21.92 -24.28 -3.76
CA GLU A 4 20.75 -23.93 -2.96
C GLU A 4 20.19 -22.60 -3.48
N PRO A 5 18.86 -22.48 -3.67
CA PRO A 5 18.27 -21.18 -3.96
C PRO A 5 18.62 -20.26 -2.79
N ALA A 6 19.33 -19.16 -3.08
CA ALA A 6 19.67 -18.17 -2.08
C ALA A 6 18.41 -17.82 -1.29
N LYS A 7 18.43 -18.06 0.03
CA LYS A 7 17.32 -17.67 0.91
C LYS A 7 17.05 -16.19 0.66
N PRO A 8 15.78 -15.77 0.48
CA PRO A 8 15.47 -14.37 0.30
C PRO A 8 16.06 -13.62 1.49
N SER A 9 16.89 -12.61 1.20
CA SER A 9 17.44 -11.73 2.22
C SER A 9 16.26 -11.12 2.97
N ARG A 10 16.13 -11.43 4.28
CA ARG A 10 15.10 -10.84 5.14
C ARG A 10 15.14 -9.33 4.98
N ILE A 11 13.98 -8.72 4.75
CA ILE A 11 13.88 -7.28 4.45
C ILE A 11 14.09 -6.48 5.73
N VAL A 12 13.65 -7.02 6.86
CA VAL A 12 13.77 -6.43 8.19
C VAL A 12 14.66 -7.32 9.06
N SER A 13 15.72 -6.75 9.61
CA SER A 13 16.54 -7.42 10.64
C SER A 13 16.00 -7.11 12.04
N ARG A 14 16.35 -7.92 13.04
CA ARG A 14 16.01 -7.62 14.45
C ARG A 14 16.56 -6.26 14.91
N ALA A 15 17.75 -5.88 14.43
CA ALA A 15 18.33 -4.58 14.73
C ALA A 15 17.45 -3.44 14.21
N ASN A 16 16.96 -3.53 12.97
CA ASN A 16 16.05 -2.53 12.40
C ASN A 16 14.70 -2.50 13.13
N LEU A 17 14.17 -3.64 13.55
CA LEU A 17 12.92 -3.68 14.33
C LEU A 17 13.09 -2.96 15.67
N MET A 18 14.20 -3.16 16.38
CA MET A 18 14.48 -2.48 17.65
C MET A 18 14.66 -0.97 17.48
N GLU A 19 15.30 -0.54 16.40
CA GLU A 19 15.42 0.87 16.04
C GLU A 19 14.04 1.50 15.84
N ILE A 20 13.17 0.85 15.03
CA ILE A 20 11.79 1.30 14.80
C ILE A 20 10.98 1.35 16.11
N LEU A 21 11.12 0.35 16.98
CA LEU A 21 10.44 0.34 18.28
C LEU A 21 10.90 1.48 19.17
N THR A 22 12.22 1.74 19.23
CA THR A 22 12.79 2.81 20.04
C THR A 22 12.34 4.20 19.58
N GLU A 23 12.12 4.37 18.27
CA GLU A 23 11.56 5.61 17.70
C GLU A 23 10.09 5.81 18.05
N LEU A 24 9.31 4.74 18.20
CA LEU A 24 7.89 4.78 18.53
C LEU A 24 7.63 4.92 20.04
N ASP A 25 8.27 4.06 20.84
CA ASP A 25 8.18 4.05 22.29
C ASP A 25 9.43 3.43 22.92
N GLN A 26 10.13 4.21 23.75
CA GLN A 26 11.36 3.77 24.44
C GLN A 26 11.12 2.75 25.56
N HIS A 27 9.87 2.56 26.00
CA HIS A 27 9.52 1.65 27.09
C HIS A 27 8.86 0.35 26.63
N GLU A 28 8.54 0.22 25.34
CA GLU A 28 7.88 -0.97 24.82
C GLU A 28 8.87 -2.14 24.70
N MET A 29 8.46 -3.29 25.25
CA MET A 29 9.26 -4.52 25.23
C MET A 29 8.49 -5.64 24.55
N ILE A 30 8.96 -6.05 23.37
CA ILE A 30 8.41 -7.18 22.61
C ILE A 30 9.27 -8.42 22.87
N GLU A 31 8.64 -9.53 23.24
CA GLU A 31 9.31 -10.82 23.40
C GLU A 31 9.91 -11.34 22.08
N GLU A 32 10.91 -12.21 22.17
CA GLU A 32 11.63 -12.73 20.99
C GLU A 32 10.70 -13.40 19.97
N SER A 33 9.72 -14.16 20.43
CA SER A 33 8.71 -14.82 19.59
C SER A 33 7.84 -13.83 18.82
N GLY A 34 7.48 -12.70 19.46
CA GLY A 34 6.72 -11.63 18.84
C GLY A 34 7.53 -10.88 17.77
N GLN A 35 8.83 -10.66 18.04
CA GLN A 35 9.74 -10.04 17.07
C GLN A 35 9.88 -10.88 15.80
N ASP A 36 10.07 -12.20 15.95
CA ASP A 36 10.17 -13.10 14.80
C ASP A 36 8.87 -13.11 13.98
N LEU A 37 7.71 -13.06 14.64
CA LEU A 37 6.42 -12.98 13.97
C LEU A 37 6.25 -11.68 13.17
N ILE A 38 6.67 -10.54 13.73
CA ILE A 38 6.63 -9.25 13.02
C ILE A 38 7.58 -9.25 11.81
N ILE A 39 8.79 -9.80 11.98
CA ILE A 39 9.76 -9.91 10.88
C ILE A 39 9.20 -10.78 9.75
N ASP A 40 8.65 -11.94 10.09
CA ASP A 40 8.05 -12.85 9.11
C ASP A 40 6.83 -12.20 8.43
N PHE A 41 6.03 -11.44 9.19
CA PHE A 41 4.92 -10.67 8.63
C PHE A 41 5.39 -9.59 7.65
N ALA A 42 6.49 -8.89 7.95
CA ALA A 42 7.05 -7.90 7.03
C ALA A 42 7.45 -8.52 5.69
N ASP A 43 8.04 -9.71 5.70
CA ASP A 43 8.39 -10.44 4.46
C ASP A 43 7.15 -10.91 3.68
N VAL A 44 6.05 -11.26 4.36
CA VAL A 44 4.76 -11.55 3.71
C VAL A 44 4.16 -10.29 3.10
N LEU A 45 4.13 -9.19 3.87
CA LEU A 45 3.58 -7.92 3.43
C LEU A 45 4.24 -7.44 2.14
N VAL A 46 5.57 -7.44 2.06
CA VAL A 46 6.28 -7.00 0.85
C VAL A 46 5.94 -7.89 -0.34
N ARG A 47 5.87 -9.22 -0.16
CA ARG A 47 5.50 -10.13 -1.25
C ARG A 47 4.08 -9.87 -1.76
N GLU A 48 3.13 -9.64 -0.87
CA GLU A 48 1.74 -9.34 -1.23
C GLU A 48 1.60 -7.99 -1.93
N VAL A 49 2.26 -6.95 -1.41
CA VAL A 49 2.25 -5.61 -2.00
C VAL A 49 2.90 -5.62 -3.38
N VAL A 50 4.07 -6.24 -3.54
CA VAL A 50 4.77 -6.32 -4.83
C VAL A 50 3.95 -7.12 -5.84
N LYS A 51 3.35 -8.24 -5.44
CA LYS A 51 2.46 -9.02 -6.31
C LYS A 51 1.29 -8.16 -6.81
N SER A 52 0.60 -7.48 -5.90
CA SER A 52 -0.55 -6.63 -6.24
C SER A 52 -0.14 -5.44 -7.11
N ALA A 53 1.05 -4.88 -6.90
CA ALA A 53 1.57 -3.79 -7.69
C ALA A 53 1.95 -4.25 -9.11
N CYS A 54 2.52 -5.46 -9.27
CA CYS A 54 2.76 -6.06 -10.57
C CYS A 54 1.45 -6.34 -11.32
N GLU A 55 0.41 -6.86 -10.64
CA GLU A 55 -0.93 -7.03 -11.22
C GLU A 55 -1.51 -5.69 -11.70
N THR A 56 -1.31 -4.61 -10.92
CA THR A 56 -1.72 -3.25 -11.29
C THR A 56 -0.99 -2.74 -12.53
N ALA A 57 0.33 -2.99 -12.63
CA ALA A 57 1.12 -2.63 -13.80
C ALA A 57 0.62 -3.35 -15.07
N VAL A 58 0.26 -4.64 -14.94
CA VAL A 58 -0.33 -5.44 -16.03
C VAL A 58 -1.69 -4.89 -16.47
N ILE A 59 -2.56 -4.48 -15.54
CA ILE A 59 -3.85 -3.86 -15.86
C ILE A 59 -3.67 -2.56 -16.67
N ARG A 60 -2.63 -1.78 -16.36
CA ARG A 60 -2.22 -0.58 -17.12
C ARG A 60 -1.60 -0.92 -18.49
N LYS A 61 -1.39 -2.21 -18.79
CA LYS A 61 -0.65 -2.71 -19.98
C LYS A 61 0.81 -2.27 -19.99
N SER A 62 1.39 -2.07 -18.81
CA SER A 62 2.81 -1.75 -18.61
C SER A 62 3.60 -3.05 -18.41
N SER A 63 4.76 -3.17 -19.04
CA SER A 63 5.74 -4.22 -18.75
C SER A 63 6.67 -3.87 -17.58
N GLU A 64 6.62 -2.64 -17.11
CA GLU A 64 7.47 -2.12 -16.03
C GLU A 64 6.65 -1.79 -14.79
N LEU A 65 7.17 -2.21 -13.63
CA LEU A 65 6.66 -1.86 -12.31
C LEU A 65 7.13 -0.44 -11.97
N THR A 66 6.20 0.45 -11.67
CA THR A 66 6.49 1.84 -11.29
C THR A 66 6.11 2.11 -9.84
N SER A 67 6.71 3.14 -9.23
CA SER A 67 6.36 3.57 -7.86
C SER A 67 4.88 3.93 -7.71
N LYS A 68 4.21 4.29 -8.81
CA LYS A 68 2.76 4.56 -8.86
C LYS A 68 1.93 3.34 -8.51
N ASP A 69 2.35 2.17 -9.02
CA ASP A 69 1.62 0.92 -8.83
C ASP A 69 1.67 0.51 -7.35
N ILE A 70 2.83 0.71 -6.70
CA ILE A 70 3.02 0.46 -5.26
C ILE A 70 2.21 1.46 -4.41
N SER A 71 2.30 2.76 -4.72
CA SER A 71 1.54 3.81 -4.00
C SER A 71 0.05 3.52 -4.03
N PHE A 72 -0.48 3.17 -5.20
CA PHE A 72 -1.89 2.85 -5.37
C PHE A 72 -2.33 1.67 -4.49
N VAL A 73 -1.55 0.58 -4.45
CA VAL A 73 -1.85 -0.59 -3.61
C VAL A 73 -1.86 -0.24 -2.13
N LEU A 74 -0.84 0.49 -1.65
CA LEU A 74 -0.72 0.91 -0.26
C LEU A 74 -1.88 1.79 0.19
N GLU A 75 -2.25 2.80 -0.61
CA GLU A 75 -3.36 3.71 -0.29
C GLU A 75 -4.72 3.01 -0.36
N LYS A 76 -4.91 2.13 -1.36
CA LYS A 76 -6.20 1.49 -1.61
C LYS A 76 -6.53 0.43 -0.55
N TYR A 77 -5.57 -0.45 -0.25
CA TYR A 77 -5.79 -1.65 0.54
C TYR A 77 -5.27 -1.54 1.97
N TYR A 78 -4.15 -0.85 2.19
CA TYR A 78 -3.49 -0.77 3.50
C TYR A 78 -3.71 0.56 4.22
N LYS A 79 -4.33 1.56 3.57
CA LYS A 79 -4.52 2.92 4.10
C LYS A 79 -3.21 3.60 4.52
N VAL A 80 -2.11 3.20 3.90
CA VAL A 80 -0.78 3.78 4.10
C VAL A 80 -0.56 4.85 3.04
N TYR A 81 -0.14 6.03 3.46
CA TYR A 81 0.17 7.16 2.59
C TYR A 81 1.66 7.46 2.64
N VAL A 82 2.34 7.35 1.50
CA VAL A 82 3.76 7.67 1.40
C VAL A 82 3.91 9.14 1.01
N ALA A 83 4.42 9.95 1.93
CA ALA A 83 4.69 11.36 1.68
C ALA A 83 5.71 11.53 0.54
N GLY A 84 5.49 12.50 -0.34
CA GLY A 84 6.34 12.76 -1.51
C GLY A 84 5.92 12.02 -2.79
N ASN A 85 4.89 11.17 -2.73
CA ASN A 85 4.22 10.65 -3.93
C ASN A 85 3.01 11.53 -4.29
N ASP A 86 3.04 12.18 -5.46
CA ASP A 86 2.01 13.14 -5.91
C ASP A 86 0.63 12.53 -6.25
N TYR A 87 0.40 11.25 -5.92
CA TYR A 87 -0.75 10.47 -6.41
C TYR A 87 -2.01 10.59 -5.55
N GLY A 88 -1.96 11.26 -4.39
CA GLY A 88 -3.10 11.48 -3.50
C GLY A 88 -4.32 12.20 -4.11
N ASN A 89 -4.23 12.63 -5.37
CA ASN A 89 -5.28 13.33 -6.11
C ASN A 89 -6.01 12.49 -7.17
N LEU A 90 -5.73 11.19 -7.33
CA LEU A 90 -6.38 10.38 -8.38
C LEU A 90 -7.90 10.17 -8.16
N VAL A 91 -8.41 10.36 -6.95
CA VAL A 91 -9.86 10.29 -6.66
C VAL A 91 -10.54 11.65 -6.87
N LYS A 92 -10.25 12.34 -7.97
CA LYS A 92 -11.17 13.37 -8.46
C LYS A 92 -12.29 12.66 -9.19
N ASN A 93 -13.42 12.46 -8.49
CA ASN A 93 -14.66 11.88 -9.01
C ASN A 93 -15.09 12.56 -10.32
N SER A 94 -14.62 12.05 -11.46
CA SER A 94 -14.93 12.56 -12.80
C SER A 94 -16.43 12.54 -13.12
N ASN A 95 -17.19 11.70 -12.41
CA ASN A 95 -18.65 11.58 -12.52
C ASN A 95 -19.45 12.61 -11.71
N PHE A 96 -18.80 13.49 -10.93
CA PHE A 96 -19.50 14.47 -10.11
C PHE A 96 -20.31 15.46 -10.95
N SER A 97 -19.82 15.84 -12.14
CA SER A 97 -20.52 16.80 -13.01
C SER A 97 -21.86 16.25 -13.52
N ALA A 98 -21.86 15.07 -14.12
CA ALA A 98 -23.08 14.43 -14.63
C ALA A 98 -24.05 14.05 -13.50
N HIS A 99 -23.54 13.62 -12.34
CA HIS A 99 -24.39 13.38 -11.17
C HIS A 99 -25.01 14.67 -10.63
N LYS A 100 -24.25 15.77 -10.55
CA LYS A 100 -24.74 17.09 -10.11
C LYS A 100 -25.81 17.65 -11.04
N GLU A 101 -25.63 17.47 -12.35
CA GLU A 101 -26.62 17.85 -13.36
C GLU A 101 -27.92 17.05 -13.22
N ARG A 102 -27.83 15.71 -13.09
CA ARG A 102 -28.98 14.84 -12.81
C ARG A 102 -29.71 15.25 -11.53
N MET A 103 -28.98 15.52 -10.46
CA MET A 103 -29.56 15.98 -9.19
C MET A 103 -30.24 17.35 -9.30
N ALA A 104 -29.67 18.27 -10.09
CA ALA A 104 -30.28 19.57 -10.34
C ALA A 104 -31.61 19.42 -11.12
N PHE A 105 -31.65 18.54 -12.11
CA PHE A 105 -32.87 18.23 -12.86
C PHE A 105 -33.97 17.65 -11.95
N VAL A 106 -33.64 16.66 -11.11
CA VAL A 106 -34.57 16.06 -10.15
C VAL A 106 -35.12 17.09 -9.15
N ARG A 107 -34.28 17.99 -8.63
CA ARG A 107 -34.74 19.06 -7.72
C ARG A 107 -35.68 20.05 -8.41
N ARG A 108 -35.47 20.35 -9.68
CA ARG A 108 -36.38 21.22 -10.47
C ARG A 108 -37.71 20.52 -10.72
N ALA A 109 -37.71 19.24 -11.05
CA ALA A 109 -38.91 18.46 -11.27
C ALA A 109 -39.79 18.33 -10.00
N ARG A 110 -39.18 18.28 -8.81
CA ARG A 110 -39.88 18.23 -7.51
C ARG A 110 -40.48 19.56 -7.04
N ARG A 111 -40.18 20.67 -7.69
CA ARG A 111 -40.71 22.01 -7.36
C ARG A 111 -41.92 22.41 -8.22
N LYS A 112 -42.34 21.52 -9.13
CA LYS A 112 -43.61 21.55 -9.85
C LYS A 112 -44.59 20.63 -9.13
#